data_AF-A0A971Q4L3-F1
#
_entry.id   AF-A0A971Q4L3-F1
#
_cell.length_a   1.000
_cell.length_b   1.000
_cell.length_c   1.000
_cell.angle_alpha   90.00
_cell.angle_beta   90.00
_cell.angle_gamma   90.00
#
_symmetry.space_group_name_H-M   'P 1'
#
loop_
_entity.id
_entity.type
_entity.pdbx_description
1 polymer ?
#
loop_
_entity_poly.entity_id
_entity_poly.type
_entity_poly.pdbx_seq_one_letter_code
_entity_poly.pdbx_strand_id
1 'polypeptide(L)'
;MGRELHKTLNVPIGLINSSWGGTPAQPWTPREGYAYSPDLMPILEAFDQSLKDAPDQIAEWTEVNRKWEEAMKELGATGRWPDPGNKGQPLGYAEVAFDDADWQTMQIPATWESTEGMQIDGAVWFRTQVTIPPAWNGKDLILVLGAIDDFDQTYFNGVEVGSTGSETPGHWAHIRRYTVPGQLVKSGTAVIAVRAFDNFGGGGMVGGGGGPAIALAQAADETIPLAGGWKFKVELELPQISGPPIAGGPVSQNAPTCLYNAMIAPLTPFAIKGAAWYQGESNSSQGYQYRTLLKGMITGWREVWGQGDFPFLTVLLANFAGPVAEPGESDWAELREAQVMSLSLPNTGIASATDIGEAADIHPKNKQDVGKRLALAALHVAYGKTLVYSGPRYAGQSIEGDRIRLTFDHVGGGLVAGRSAQDEKLAGFAIAGADRKFIWADAQIDGTTVVVSHATVKEPVAVRYAWATNPANANLYNKEGLPAVPFRTDDWPGITQPK
;
A
#
# COMPACT_ATOMS: atom_id res chain seq x y z
N MET A 1 14.26 -0.10 -16.62
CA MET A 1 14.23 0.78 -17.80
C MET A 1 15.61 0.98 -18.40
N GLY A 2 16.52 1.72 -17.73
CA GLY A 2 17.83 2.07 -18.30
C GLY A 2 18.64 0.89 -18.85
N ARG A 3 18.65 -0.25 -18.14
CA ARG A 3 19.30 -1.49 -18.61
C ARG A 3 18.78 -1.98 -19.97
N GLU A 4 17.46 -1.95 -20.20
CA GLU A 4 16.86 -2.43 -21.46
C GLU A 4 17.01 -1.41 -22.59
N LEU A 5 16.98 -0.12 -22.27
CA LEU A 5 17.31 0.95 -23.23
C LEU A 5 18.77 0.85 -23.69
N HIS A 6 19.71 0.67 -22.76
CA HIS A 6 21.13 0.52 -23.07
C HIS A 6 21.38 -0.67 -24.01
N LYS A 7 20.80 -1.84 -23.69
CA LYS A 7 20.91 -3.05 -24.53
C LYS A 7 20.40 -2.83 -25.95
N THR A 8 19.28 -2.13 -26.10
CA THR A 8 18.62 -1.94 -27.42
C THR A 8 19.25 -0.82 -28.23
N LEU A 9 19.62 0.29 -27.60
CA LEU A 9 20.13 1.49 -28.28
C LEU A 9 21.66 1.48 -28.43
N ASN A 10 22.36 0.67 -27.64
CA ASN A 10 23.82 0.57 -27.60
C ASN A 10 24.51 1.95 -27.35
N VAL A 11 23.91 2.76 -26.48
CA VAL A 11 24.46 4.04 -26.02
C VAL A 11 24.34 4.16 -24.50
N PRO A 12 25.25 4.88 -23.81
CA PRO A 12 25.11 5.15 -22.38
C PRO A 12 23.76 5.79 -22.04
N ILE A 13 23.10 5.27 -20.99
CA ILE A 13 21.81 5.80 -20.52
C ILE A 13 22.04 6.45 -19.15
N GLY A 14 21.96 7.78 -19.10
CA GLY A 14 21.90 8.54 -17.85
C GLY A 14 20.51 8.44 -17.22
N LEU A 15 20.45 8.25 -15.90
CA LEU A 15 19.20 8.29 -15.12
C LEU A 15 19.38 9.27 -13.97
N ILE A 16 18.46 10.22 -13.85
CA ILE A 16 18.33 11.08 -12.68
C ILE A 16 17.18 10.51 -11.85
N ASN A 17 17.44 10.20 -10.59
CA ASN A 17 16.41 9.76 -9.65
C ASN A 17 16.06 10.90 -8.69
N SER A 18 14.79 11.26 -8.66
CA SER A 18 14.23 12.22 -7.72
C SER A 18 12.95 11.61 -7.17
N SER A 19 13.03 11.07 -5.95
CA SER A 19 11.99 10.22 -5.37
C SER A 19 11.77 10.53 -3.90
N TRP A 20 10.51 10.70 -3.51
CA TRP A 20 10.09 10.86 -2.12
C TRP A 20 8.80 10.08 -1.85
N GLY A 21 8.83 9.15 -0.90
CA GLY A 21 7.73 8.24 -0.62
C GLY A 21 6.51 8.91 0.01
N GLY A 22 5.31 8.40 -0.28
CA GLY A 22 4.06 8.82 0.37
C GLY A 22 3.54 10.19 -0.05
N THR A 23 4.09 10.82 -1.09
CA THR A 23 3.69 12.16 -1.52
C THR A 23 2.64 12.12 -2.64
N PRO A 24 1.65 13.02 -2.62
CA PRO A 24 0.70 13.16 -3.73
C PRO A 24 1.37 13.94 -4.89
N ALA A 25 0.71 14.11 -6.05
CA ALA A 25 1.30 14.80 -7.21
C ALA A 25 1.43 16.32 -7.02
N GLN A 26 0.58 16.94 -6.20
CA GLN A 26 0.56 18.38 -5.92
C GLN A 26 1.95 18.97 -5.58
N PRO A 27 2.75 18.41 -4.66
CA PRO A 27 4.08 18.92 -4.36
C PRO A 27 5.04 18.87 -5.55
N TRP A 28 4.86 17.97 -6.50
CA TRP A 28 5.71 17.82 -7.69
C TRP A 28 5.29 18.72 -8.85
N THR A 29 4.11 19.33 -8.77
CA THR A 29 3.58 20.25 -9.78
C THR A 29 4.17 21.64 -9.59
N PRO A 30 4.88 22.21 -10.59
CA PRO A 30 5.30 23.61 -10.56
C PRO A 30 4.08 24.54 -10.60
N ARG A 31 4.24 25.81 -10.19
CA ARG A 31 3.12 26.79 -10.18
C ARG A 31 2.44 26.89 -11.54
N GLU A 32 3.22 26.92 -12.61
CA GLU A 32 2.79 26.94 -14.01
C GLU A 32 1.84 25.78 -14.33
N GLY A 33 2.06 24.62 -13.73
CA GLY A 33 1.23 23.44 -13.94
C GLY A 33 -0.19 23.56 -13.37
N TYR A 34 -0.40 24.39 -12.35
CA TYR A 34 -1.75 24.65 -11.81
C TYR A 34 -2.58 25.52 -12.75
N ALA A 35 -1.95 26.33 -13.60
CA ALA A 35 -2.66 27.15 -14.60
C ALA A 35 -3.23 26.31 -15.76
N TYR A 36 -2.93 25.00 -15.83
CA TYR A 36 -3.46 24.09 -16.83
C TYR A 36 -5.00 24.02 -16.83
N SER A 37 -5.62 24.17 -15.66
CA SER A 37 -7.08 24.21 -15.54
C SER A 37 -7.52 25.09 -14.38
N PRO A 38 -8.59 25.90 -14.54
CA PRO A 38 -9.22 26.60 -13.42
C PRO A 38 -9.57 25.69 -12.24
N ASP A 39 -9.85 24.41 -12.48
CA ASP A 39 -10.18 23.43 -11.43
C ASP A 39 -9.02 23.17 -10.45
N LEU A 40 -7.77 23.50 -10.84
CA LEU A 40 -6.59 23.31 -10.00
C LEU A 40 -6.21 24.58 -9.22
N MET A 41 -6.69 25.76 -9.64
CA MET A 41 -6.35 27.04 -9.02
C MET A 41 -6.69 27.10 -7.52
N PRO A 42 -7.82 26.56 -7.03
CA PRO A 42 -8.12 26.56 -5.59
C PRO A 42 -7.04 25.89 -4.73
N ILE A 43 -6.32 24.89 -5.27
CA ILE A 43 -5.22 24.22 -4.56
C ILE A 43 -4.07 25.21 -4.36
N LEU A 44 -3.70 25.94 -5.41
CA LEU A 44 -2.61 26.90 -5.37
C LEU A 44 -2.97 28.12 -4.52
N GLU A 45 -4.20 28.62 -4.62
CA GLU A 45 -4.69 29.74 -3.81
C GLU A 45 -4.71 29.41 -2.31
N ALA A 46 -5.16 28.21 -1.95
CA ALA A 46 -5.12 27.74 -0.56
C ALA A 46 -3.68 27.64 -0.05
N PHE A 47 -2.75 27.17 -0.89
CA PHE A 47 -1.33 27.15 -0.56
C PHE A 47 -0.75 28.55 -0.38
N ASP A 48 -1.04 29.48 -1.28
CA ASP A 48 -0.60 30.89 -1.20
C ASP A 48 -1.11 31.57 0.07
N GLN A 49 -2.35 31.26 0.48
CA GLN A 49 -2.88 31.72 1.75
C GLN A 49 -2.11 31.12 2.93
N SER A 50 -1.79 29.83 2.90
CA SER A 50 -1.04 29.16 3.98
C SER A 50 0.41 29.66 4.11
N LEU A 51 1.01 30.16 3.04
CA LEU A 51 2.37 30.72 3.06
C LEU A 51 2.52 31.94 3.97
N LYS A 52 1.41 32.64 4.28
CA LYS A 52 1.42 33.79 5.19
C LYS A 52 1.82 33.39 6.62
N ASP A 53 1.48 32.18 7.02
CA ASP A 53 1.77 31.64 8.34
C ASP A 53 3.08 30.82 8.35
N ALA A 54 3.77 30.72 7.21
CA ALA A 54 4.98 29.91 7.07
C ALA A 54 6.11 30.31 8.04
N PRO A 55 6.43 31.60 8.27
CA PRO A 55 7.50 31.97 9.21
C PRO A 55 7.25 31.45 10.63
N ASP A 56 6.01 31.55 11.10
CA ASP A 56 5.62 31.11 12.44
C ASP A 56 5.66 29.58 12.54
N GLN A 57 5.14 28.87 11.52
CA GLN A 57 5.19 27.41 11.47
C GLN A 57 6.62 26.86 11.34
N ILE A 58 7.51 27.55 10.61
CA ILE A 58 8.93 27.19 10.54
C ILE A 58 9.60 27.38 11.90
N ALA A 59 9.32 28.48 12.59
CA ALA A 59 9.88 28.74 13.92
C ALA A 59 9.41 27.69 14.94
N GLU A 60 8.12 27.36 14.92
CA GLU A 60 7.54 26.30 15.76
C GLU A 60 8.16 24.94 15.46
N TRP A 61 8.19 24.52 14.19
CA TRP A 61 8.80 23.26 13.79
C TRP A 61 10.29 23.20 14.15
N THR A 62 11.04 24.29 13.98
CA THR A 62 12.46 24.36 14.34
C THR A 62 12.68 24.10 15.82
N GLU A 63 11.84 24.69 16.69
CA GLU A 63 11.92 24.48 18.13
C GLU A 63 11.52 23.05 18.53
N VAL A 64 10.46 22.51 17.91
CA VAL A 64 10.03 21.11 18.13
C VAL A 64 11.12 20.13 17.68
N ASN A 65 11.72 20.35 16.51
CA ASN A 65 12.80 19.53 15.98
C ASN A 65 14.06 19.63 16.87
N ARG A 66 14.42 20.83 17.35
CA ARG A 66 15.54 21.01 18.29
C ARG A 66 15.33 20.19 19.57
N LYS A 67 14.13 20.23 20.16
CA LYS A 67 13.79 19.43 21.34
C LYS A 67 13.86 17.93 21.06
N TRP A 68 13.35 17.50 19.90
CA TRP A 68 13.44 16.11 19.49
C TRP A 68 14.90 15.66 19.32
N GLU A 69 15.74 16.45 18.65
CA GLU A 69 17.18 16.18 18.50
C GLU A 69 17.92 16.12 19.84
N GLU A 70 17.52 16.94 20.82
CA GLU A 70 18.05 16.87 22.19
C GLU A 70 17.63 15.59 22.90
N ALA A 71 16.35 15.22 22.82
CA ALA A 71 15.86 13.95 23.37
C ALA A 71 16.56 12.74 22.73
N MET A 72 16.83 12.78 21.43
CA MET A 72 17.54 11.68 20.73
C MET A 72 18.98 11.52 21.21
N LYS A 73 19.65 12.57 21.70
CA LYS A 73 21.01 12.45 22.25
C LYS A 73 21.03 11.61 23.52
N GLU A 74 19.96 11.62 24.31
CA GLU A 74 19.85 10.84 25.56
C GLU A 74 19.74 9.33 25.29
N LEU A 75 19.29 8.94 24.09
CA LEU A 75 19.13 7.53 23.66
C LEU A 75 20.40 6.90 23.06
N GLY A 76 21.46 7.69 22.90
CA GLY A 76 22.70 7.23 22.27
C GLY A 76 22.52 6.84 20.79
N ALA A 77 23.45 6.04 20.27
CA ALA A 77 23.60 5.81 18.83
C ALA A 77 22.43 5.07 18.15
N THR A 78 21.57 4.40 18.93
CA THR A 78 20.46 3.61 18.38
C THR A 78 19.16 4.40 18.25
N GLY A 79 19.04 5.54 18.96
CA GLY A 79 17.80 6.31 19.01
C GLY A 79 16.63 5.55 19.67
N ARG A 80 16.93 4.55 20.51
CA ARG A 80 15.95 3.66 21.15
C ARG A 80 16.27 3.44 22.61
N TRP A 81 15.26 3.18 23.42
CA TRP A 81 15.47 2.84 24.82
C TRP A 81 16.12 1.46 25.00
N PRO A 82 17.19 1.32 25.81
CA PRO A 82 17.71 0.01 26.16
C PRO A 82 16.76 -0.67 27.17
N ASP A 83 16.48 -1.97 26.99
CA ASP A 83 15.77 -2.75 28.02
C ASP A 83 16.70 -2.95 29.23
N PRO A 84 16.35 -2.45 30.42
CA PRO A 84 17.17 -2.67 31.62
C PRO A 84 17.04 -4.11 32.17
N GLY A 85 16.25 -4.96 31.52
CA GLY A 85 16.03 -6.34 31.88
C GLY A 85 14.70 -6.56 32.59
N ASN A 86 14.28 -7.81 32.63
CA ASN A 86 12.98 -8.25 33.12
C ASN A 86 12.90 -8.22 34.66
N LYS A 87 12.24 -7.20 35.22
CA LYS A 87 12.06 -7.05 36.68
C LYS A 87 10.82 -7.78 37.20
N GLY A 88 9.82 -8.04 36.37
CA GLY A 88 8.61 -8.76 36.77
C GLY A 88 8.84 -10.26 37.01
N GLN A 89 9.80 -10.87 36.32
CA GLN A 89 10.09 -12.30 36.47
C GLN A 89 10.55 -12.64 37.91
N PRO A 90 11.52 -11.94 38.53
CA PRO A 90 11.86 -12.16 39.94
C PRO A 90 10.71 -11.89 40.93
N LEU A 91 9.72 -11.10 40.55
CA LEU A 91 8.51 -10.83 41.36
C LEU A 91 7.42 -11.91 41.19
N GLY A 92 7.66 -12.90 40.34
CA GLY A 92 6.74 -14.00 40.09
C GLY A 92 5.60 -13.65 39.13
N TYR A 93 5.71 -12.58 38.32
CA TYR A 93 4.63 -12.16 37.41
C TYR A 93 4.28 -13.19 36.33
N ALA A 94 5.10 -14.23 36.13
CA ALA A 94 4.77 -15.36 35.26
C ALA A 94 4.15 -16.55 36.01
N GLU A 95 4.24 -16.58 37.35
CA GLU A 95 3.91 -17.74 38.15
C GLU A 95 2.40 -17.98 38.23
N VAL A 96 2.03 -19.26 38.36
CA VAL A 96 0.62 -19.68 38.45
C VAL A 96 -0.04 -19.16 39.74
N ALA A 97 0.72 -19.11 40.84
CA ALA A 97 0.22 -18.72 42.16
C ALA A 97 0.24 -17.20 42.39
N PHE A 98 0.69 -16.40 41.42
CA PHE A 98 0.73 -14.95 41.56
C PHE A 98 -0.68 -14.34 41.57
N ASP A 99 -0.95 -13.50 42.56
CA ASP A 99 -2.21 -12.77 42.69
C ASP A 99 -2.15 -11.47 41.86
N ASP A 100 -2.91 -11.42 40.78
CA ASP A 100 -3.04 -10.28 39.86
C ASP A 100 -4.38 -9.55 40.01
N ALA A 101 -5.07 -9.71 41.15
CA ALA A 101 -6.36 -9.08 41.38
C ALA A 101 -6.30 -7.54 41.32
N ASP A 102 -5.18 -6.93 41.71
CA ASP A 102 -4.94 -5.48 41.66
C ASP A 102 -4.55 -4.98 40.26
N TRP A 103 -4.33 -5.87 39.29
CA TRP A 103 -3.96 -5.48 37.92
C TRP A 103 -5.18 -4.95 37.17
N GLN A 104 -4.93 -3.92 36.36
CA GLN A 104 -5.92 -3.36 35.45
C GLN A 104 -6.17 -4.31 34.28
N THR A 105 -7.16 -4.02 33.44
CA THR A 105 -7.51 -4.88 32.29
C THR A 105 -7.47 -4.09 31.00
N MET A 106 -6.83 -4.66 29.98
CA MET A 106 -6.72 -4.10 28.64
C MET A 106 -7.38 -5.05 27.63
N GLN A 107 -8.10 -4.51 26.65
CA GLN A 107 -8.63 -5.30 25.55
C GLN A 107 -7.52 -5.55 24.54
N ILE A 108 -7.23 -6.81 24.26
CA ILE A 108 -6.21 -7.26 23.31
C ILE A 108 -6.91 -7.95 22.12
N PRO A 109 -6.55 -7.65 20.86
CA PRO A 109 -5.41 -6.84 20.44
C PRO A 109 -5.61 -5.33 20.59
N ALA A 110 -4.56 -4.61 21.03
CA ALA A 110 -4.52 -3.15 21.06
C ALA A 110 -3.09 -2.63 21.19
N THR A 111 -2.89 -1.39 20.75
CA THR A 111 -1.77 -0.57 21.23
C THR A 111 -2.11 -0.08 22.64
N TRP A 112 -1.17 -0.10 23.56
CA TRP A 112 -1.45 0.35 24.92
C TRP A 112 -1.69 1.86 25.01
N GLU A 113 -1.27 2.65 24.00
CA GLU A 113 -1.55 4.09 23.88
C GLU A 113 -3.03 4.40 23.63
N SER A 114 -3.82 3.39 23.25
CA SER A 114 -5.28 3.50 23.22
C SER A 114 -5.92 3.48 24.61
N THR A 115 -5.15 3.16 25.66
CA THR A 115 -5.59 3.17 27.05
C THR A 115 -5.38 4.55 27.65
N GLU A 116 -6.45 5.13 28.21
CA GLU A 116 -6.40 6.47 28.80
C GLU A 116 -5.31 6.58 29.87
N GLY A 117 -4.46 7.60 29.76
CA GLY A 117 -3.37 7.86 30.70
C GLY A 117 -2.09 7.03 30.46
N MET A 118 -2.05 6.18 29.43
CA MET A 118 -0.89 5.35 29.11
C MET A 118 -0.21 5.86 27.85
N GLN A 119 0.72 6.81 27.97
CA GLN A 119 1.51 7.39 26.86
C GLN A 119 2.99 7.20 27.15
N ILE A 120 3.45 5.95 27.03
CA ILE A 120 4.74 5.51 27.53
C ILE A 120 5.40 4.59 26.50
N ASP A 121 6.73 4.65 26.43
CA ASP A 121 7.52 3.49 26.03
C ASP A 121 7.86 2.69 27.31
N GLY A 122 8.41 1.49 27.19
CA GLY A 122 8.90 0.72 28.32
C GLY A 122 8.37 -0.71 28.37
N ALA A 123 8.17 -1.24 29.58
CA ALA A 123 7.83 -2.65 29.78
C ALA A 123 6.45 -2.82 30.43
N VAL A 124 5.61 -3.65 29.81
CA VAL A 124 4.27 -3.96 30.30
C VAL A 124 4.10 -5.47 30.37
N TRP A 125 3.61 -5.94 31.51
CA TRP A 125 3.20 -7.33 31.68
C TRP A 125 1.74 -7.50 31.37
N PHE A 126 1.42 -8.58 30.69
CA PHE A 126 0.08 -9.08 30.43
C PHE A 126 -0.06 -10.47 31.05
N ARG A 127 -1.22 -10.76 31.63
CA ARG A 127 -1.59 -12.07 32.18
C ARG A 127 -3.01 -12.44 31.77
N THR A 128 -3.21 -13.71 31.44
CA THR A 128 -4.55 -14.29 31.25
C THR A 128 -4.58 -15.73 31.73
N GLN A 129 -5.79 -16.23 31.99
CA GLN A 129 -6.05 -17.60 32.39
C GLN A 129 -6.90 -18.31 31.34
N VAL A 130 -6.60 -19.57 31.09
CA VAL A 130 -7.32 -20.42 30.13
C VAL A 130 -7.63 -21.77 30.75
N THR A 131 -8.72 -22.39 30.35
CA THR A 131 -9.04 -23.76 30.75
C THR A 131 -8.61 -24.74 29.66
N ILE A 132 -7.60 -25.54 29.94
CA ILE A 132 -7.09 -26.58 29.04
C ILE A 132 -8.00 -27.81 29.11
N PRO A 133 -8.58 -28.27 28.00
CA PRO A 133 -9.44 -29.44 27.99
C PRO A 133 -8.64 -30.72 28.29
N PRO A 134 -9.24 -31.74 28.92
CA PRO A 134 -8.57 -33.01 29.22
C PRO A 134 -7.90 -33.67 28.00
N ALA A 135 -8.49 -33.52 26.81
CA ALA A 135 -7.98 -34.09 25.57
C ALA A 135 -6.62 -33.50 25.11
N TRP A 136 -6.19 -32.37 25.67
CA TRP A 136 -4.93 -31.70 25.32
C TRP A 136 -3.81 -32.02 26.32
N ASN A 137 -4.10 -32.71 27.42
CA ASN A 137 -3.13 -33.03 28.46
C ASN A 137 -1.93 -33.79 27.89
N GLY A 138 -0.72 -33.29 28.11
CA GLY A 138 0.52 -33.90 27.63
C GLY A 138 0.83 -33.66 26.15
N LYS A 139 -0.01 -32.94 25.40
CA LYS A 139 0.21 -32.63 23.98
C LYS A 139 0.90 -31.27 23.81
N ASP A 140 1.78 -31.16 22.83
CA ASP A 140 2.32 -29.88 22.41
C ASP A 140 1.20 -28.96 21.92
N LEU A 141 1.26 -27.69 22.31
CA LEU A 141 0.34 -26.66 21.84
C LEU A 141 1.12 -25.56 21.11
N ILE A 142 0.42 -24.80 20.27
CA ILE A 142 0.94 -23.60 19.63
C ILE A 142 0.23 -22.39 20.23
N LEU A 143 1.00 -21.51 20.85
CA LEU A 143 0.54 -20.22 21.34
C LEU A 143 0.78 -19.16 20.26
N VAL A 144 -0.30 -18.59 19.73
CA VAL A 144 -0.30 -17.52 18.74
C VAL A 144 -0.67 -16.23 19.45
N LEU A 145 0.21 -15.23 19.46
CA LEU A 145 -0.02 -13.94 20.13
C LEU A 145 -0.20 -12.77 19.16
N GLY A 146 -0.07 -13.00 17.85
CA GLY A 146 -0.05 -11.92 16.86
C GLY A 146 1.25 -11.14 16.91
N ALA A 147 1.27 -9.90 16.40
CA ALA A 147 2.41 -9.02 16.58
C ALA A 147 2.40 -8.39 17.98
N ILE A 148 3.60 -8.24 18.53
CA ILE A 148 3.86 -7.56 19.79
C ILE A 148 4.95 -6.54 19.49
N ASP A 149 4.66 -5.28 19.77
CA ASP A 149 5.54 -4.16 19.48
C ASP A 149 6.28 -3.76 20.77
N ASP A 150 7.62 -3.82 20.86
CA ASP A 150 8.62 -4.27 19.87
C ASP A 150 9.06 -5.73 20.12
N PHE A 151 9.23 -6.08 21.40
CA PHE A 151 9.80 -7.34 21.87
C PHE A 151 8.89 -8.03 22.86
N ASP A 152 9.11 -9.34 23.04
CA ASP A 152 8.40 -10.09 24.07
C ASP A 152 9.26 -11.15 24.75
N GLN A 153 8.87 -11.46 25.98
CA GLN A 153 9.17 -12.73 26.65
C GLN A 153 7.85 -13.35 27.10
N THR A 154 7.59 -14.58 26.65
CA THR A 154 6.31 -15.25 26.81
C THR A 154 6.44 -16.51 27.65
N TYR A 155 5.54 -16.66 28.62
CA TYR A 155 5.53 -17.70 29.63
C TYR A 155 4.22 -18.49 29.63
N PHE A 156 4.31 -19.80 29.86
CA PHE A 156 3.20 -20.70 30.12
C PHE A 156 3.41 -21.39 31.47
N ASN A 157 2.51 -21.18 32.42
CA ASN A 157 2.62 -21.69 33.79
C ASN A 157 3.99 -21.42 34.46
N GLY A 158 4.49 -20.19 34.33
CA GLY A 158 5.79 -19.76 34.91
C GLY A 158 7.02 -20.12 34.07
N VAL A 159 6.90 -20.98 33.05
CA VAL A 159 8.03 -21.40 32.21
C VAL A 159 8.05 -20.60 30.92
N GLU A 160 9.20 -20.02 30.57
CA GLU A 160 9.38 -19.30 29.30
C GLU A 160 9.25 -20.29 28.13
N VAL A 161 8.36 -19.99 27.19
CA VAL A 161 8.09 -20.82 26.00
C VAL A 161 8.55 -20.14 24.71
N GLY A 162 8.90 -18.86 24.76
CA GLY A 162 9.46 -18.13 23.63
C GLY A 162 9.70 -16.66 23.92
N SER A 163 10.48 -16.04 23.06
CA SER A 163 10.79 -14.62 23.08
C SER A 163 11.16 -14.14 21.67
N THR A 164 11.03 -12.84 21.45
CA THR A 164 11.49 -12.17 20.23
C THR A 164 12.22 -10.91 20.63
N GLY A 165 13.50 -10.80 20.25
CA GLY A 165 14.35 -9.64 20.48
C GLY A 165 14.78 -8.94 19.18
N SER A 166 15.74 -8.03 19.33
CA SER A 166 16.26 -7.19 18.23
C SER A 166 16.99 -7.97 17.14
N GLU A 167 17.37 -9.22 17.41
CA GLU A 167 17.91 -10.16 16.42
C GLU A 167 16.88 -10.58 15.35
N THR A 168 15.58 -10.37 15.60
CA THR A 168 14.50 -10.69 14.67
C THR A 168 14.21 -9.51 13.74
N PRO A 169 14.40 -9.67 12.41
CA PRO A 169 14.04 -8.63 11.44
C PRO A 169 12.54 -8.34 11.47
N GLY A 170 12.16 -7.07 11.57
CA GLY A 170 10.75 -6.68 11.62
C GLY A 170 10.04 -7.09 12.91
N HIS A 171 10.77 -7.16 14.04
CA HIS A 171 10.25 -7.62 15.34
C HIS A 171 8.94 -6.94 15.76
N TRP A 172 8.78 -5.63 15.55
CA TRP A 172 7.52 -4.91 15.82
C TRP A 172 6.27 -5.54 15.18
N ALA A 173 6.43 -6.10 13.97
CA ALA A 173 5.34 -6.69 13.19
C ALA A 173 5.41 -8.23 13.08
N HIS A 174 6.41 -8.87 13.71
CA HIS A 174 6.61 -10.30 13.59
C HIS A 174 5.47 -11.08 14.28
N ILE A 175 4.85 -12.04 13.61
CA ILE A 175 3.75 -12.81 14.21
C ILE A 175 4.30 -13.85 15.17
N ARG A 176 4.08 -13.67 16.47
CA ARG A 176 4.56 -14.57 17.53
C ARG A 176 3.80 -15.90 17.51
N ARG A 177 4.55 -16.99 17.35
CA ARG A 177 4.07 -18.37 17.40
C ARG A 177 5.06 -19.22 18.19
N TYR A 178 4.70 -19.56 19.42
CA TYR A 178 5.56 -20.34 20.31
C TYR A 178 4.99 -21.73 20.57
N THR A 179 5.87 -22.72 20.64
CA THR A 179 5.48 -24.07 21.02
C THR A 179 5.44 -24.14 22.53
N VAL A 180 4.31 -24.56 23.11
CA VAL A 180 4.19 -24.94 24.51
C VAL A 180 4.42 -26.45 24.59
N PRO A 181 5.55 -26.93 25.14
CA PRO A 181 5.83 -28.35 25.24
C PRO A 181 4.78 -29.09 26.06
N GLY A 182 4.33 -30.25 25.61
CA GLY A 182 3.25 -31.02 26.23
C GLY A 182 3.49 -31.40 27.68
N GLN A 183 4.76 -31.50 28.11
CA GLN A 183 5.12 -31.71 29.52
C GLN A 183 4.65 -30.57 30.45
N LEU A 184 4.44 -29.37 29.92
CA LEU A 184 3.90 -28.22 30.65
C LEU A 184 2.36 -28.19 30.63
N VAL A 185 1.74 -28.95 29.74
CA VAL A 185 0.31 -28.89 29.44
C VAL A 185 -0.45 -29.88 30.32
N LYS A 186 -1.12 -29.33 31.33
CA LYS A 186 -2.02 -30.07 32.23
C LYS A 186 -3.45 -29.62 32.00
N SER A 187 -4.39 -30.56 32.04
CA SER A 187 -5.82 -30.22 31.99
C SER A 187 -6.24 -29.36 33.18
N GLY A 188 -7.14 -28.39 32.96
CA GLY A 188 -7.56 -27.42 33.97
C GLY A 188 -7.01 -26.01 33.69
N THR A 189 -6.95 -25.17 34.72
CA THR A 189 -6.48 -23.78 34.56
C THR A 189 -5.00 -23.72 34.23
N ALA A 190 -4.65 -22.98 33.18
CA ALA A 190 -3.29 -22.59 32.85
C ALA A 190 -3.18 -21.05 32.80
N VAL A 191 -2.01 -20.55 33.15
CA VAL A 191 -1.66 -19.12 33.11
C VAL A 191 -0.75 -18.86 31.92
N ILE A 192 -1.08 -17.84 31.13
CA ILE A 192 -0.22 -17.30 30.10
C ILE A 192 0.19 -15.90 30.54
N ALA A 193 1.48 -15.63 30.56
CA ALA A 193 2.02 -14.31 30.88
C ALA A 193 2.96 -13.84 29.78
N VAL A 194 2.91 -12.56 29.45
CA VAL A 194 3.70 -11.95 28.38
C VAL A 194 4.28 -10.66 28.93
N ARG A 195 5.60 -10.50 28.88
CA ARG A 195 6.24 -9.19 29.07
C ARG A 195 6.51 -8.63 27.69
N ALA A 196 5.84 -7.53 27.34
CA ALA A 196 6.14 -6.75 26.15
C ALA A 196 7.10 -5.61 26.53
N PHE A 197 8.14 -5.40 25.73
CA PHE A 197 9.02 -4.24 25.84
C PHE A 197 8.99 -3.46 24.54
N ASP A 198 8.53 -2.21 24.62
CA ASP A 198 8.56 -1.23 23.55
C ASP A 198 9.66 -0.22 23.85
N ASN A 199 10.51 0.03 22.86
CA ASN A 199 11.63 0.93 23.03
C ASN A 199 11.54 2.19 22.16
N PHE A 200 10.49 2.30 21.35
CA PHE A 200 10.25 3.41 20.45
C PHE A 200 8.87 3.29 19.79
N GLY A 201 8.07 4.33 19.90
CA GLY A 201 6.85 4.48 19.10
C GLY A 201 5.61 4.13 19.89
N GLY A 202 4.88 3.09 19.44
CA GLY A 202 3.66 2.65 20.09
C GLY A 202 3.77 1.18 20.45
N GLY A 203 3.50 0.84 21.70
CA GLY A 203 3.73 -0.50 22.21
C GLY A 203 2.46 -1.35 22.37
N GLY A 204 2.68 -2.64 22.58
CA GLY A 204 1.65 -3.56 23.06
C GLY A 204 1.38 -4.76 22.17
N MET A 205 0.36 -5.54 22.55
CA MET A 205 -0.07 -6.74 21.84
C MET A 205 -1.09 -6.35 20.76
N VAL A 206 -0.60 -5.83 19.64
CA VAL A 206 -1.40 -5.19 18.59
C VAL A 206 -2.08 -6.17 17.62
N GLY A 207 -1.77 -7.47 17.72
CA GLY A 207 -2.34 -8.48 16.83
C GLY A 207 -1.80 -8.37 15.41
N GLY A 208 -2.43 -9.06 14.46
CA GLY A 208 -2.03 -8.97 13.03
C GLY A 208 -3.11 -8.27 12.22
N GLY A 209 -2.77 -7.20 11.51
CA GLY A 209 -3.63 -6.52 10.52
C GLY A 209 -3.96 -7.42 9.30
N GLY A 210 -4.67 -8.52 9.56
CA GLY A 210 -4.90 -9.64 8.63
C GLY A 210 -4.18 -10.95 8.98
N GLY A 211 -3.50 -11.04 10.14
CA GLY A 211 -2.80 -12.24 10.61
C GLY A 211 -3.72 -13.25 11.34
N PRO A 212 -3.21 -14.44 11.72
CA PRO A 212 -4.00 -15.42 12.49
C PRO A 212 -4.43 -14.85 13.85
N ALA A 213 -5.61 -15.25 14.31
CA ALA A 213 -6.17 -14.81 15.59
C ALA A 213 -5.25 -15.17 16.77
N ILE A 214 -5.24 -14.31 17.80
CA ILE A 214 -4.57 -14.57 19.08
C ILE A 214 -5.28 -15.76 19.75
N ALA A 215 -4.59 -16.89 19.86
CA ALA A 215 -5.20 -18.17 20.23
C ALA A 215 -4.16 -19.16 20.78
N LEU A 216 -4.64 -20.13 21.56
CA LEU A 216 -3.92 -21.35 21.89
C LEU A 216 -4.49 -22.50 21.07
N ALA A 217 -3.65 -23.25 20.36
CA ALA A 217 -4.08 -24.28 19.41
C ALA A 217 -3.41 -25.63 19.67
N GLN A 218 -4.17 -26.71 19.61
CA GLN A 218 -3.61 -28.07 19.53
C GLN A 218 -3.53 -28.56 18.08
N ALA A 219 -4.49 -28.15 17.26
CA ALA A 219 -4.56 -28.40 15.82
C ALA A 219 -5.19 -27.17 15.13
N ALA A 220 -5.24 -27.17 13.79
CA ALA A 220 -5.72 -26.01 13.02
C ALA A 220 -7.19 -25.64 13.31
N ASP A 221 -8.02 -26.63 13.63
CA ASP A 221 -9.45 -26.54 13.94
C ASP A 221 -9.75 -26.66 15.45
N GLU A 222 -8.75 -26.96 16.27
CA GLU A 222 -8.86 -27.06 17.73
C GLU A 222 -8.14 -25.90 18.41
N THR A 223 -8.88 -24.81 18.65
CA THR A 223 -8.33 -23.56 19.20
C THR A 223 -9.14 -23.00 20.37
N ILE A 224 -8.46 -22.33 21.29
CA ILE A 224 -9.03 -21.48 22.35
C ILE A 224 -8.67 -20.02 21.99
N PRO A 225 -9.66 -19.17 21.69
CA PRO A 225 -9.41 -17.75 21.47
C PRO A 225 -8.83 -17.08 22.71
N LEU A 226 -7.82 -16.23 22.50
CA LEU A 226 -7.17 -15.45 23.57
C LEU A 226 -7.37 -13.94 23.39
N ALA A 227 -8.07 -13.50 22.34
CA ALA A 227 -8.48 -12.10 22.22
C ALA A 227 -9.52 -11.75 23.30
N GLY A 228 -9.45 -10.52 23.82
CA GLY A 228 -10.32 -10.02 24.89
C GLY A 228 -9.54 -9.37 26.03
N GLY A 229 -10.13 -9.40 27.23
CA GLY A 229 -9.55 -8.74 28.40
C GLY A 229 -8.35 -9.50 28.98
N TRP A 230 -7.16 -8.90 28.93
CA TRP A 230 -5.96 -9.36 29.63
C TRP A 230 -5.70 -8.46 30.85
N LYS A 231 -5.28 -9.06 31.96
CA LYS A 231 -4.74 -8.31 33.09
C LYS A 231 -3.41 -7.69 32.69
N PHE A 232 -3.14 -6.44 33.08
CA PHE A 232 -1.86 -5.82 32.79
C PHE A 232 -1.29 -4.98 33.94
N LYS A 233 0.04 -4.84 33.94
CA LYS A 233 0.80 -3.99 34.87
C LYS A 233 2.01 -3.39 34.18
N VAL A 234 2.18 -2.09 34.33
CA VAL A 234 3.40 -1.38 33.88
C VAL A 234 4.55 -1.78 34.82
N GLU A 235 5.60 -2.39 34.26
CA GLU A 235 6.85 -2.70 34.97
C GLU A 235 7.82 -1.52 34.90
N LEU A 236 7.92 -0.89 33.72
CA LEU A 236 8.82 0.22 33.45
C LEU A 236 8.10 1.24 32.59
N GLU A 237 8.09 2.48 33.05
CA GLU A 237 7.59 3.64 32.33
C GLU A 237 8.77 4.48 31.86
N LEU A 238 8.83 4.70 30.55
CA LEU A 238 9.78 5.58 29.89
C LEU A 238 9.02 6.66 29.12
N PRO A 239 9.60 7.86 28.94
CA PRO A 239 9.01 8.87 28.08
C PRO A 239 8.79 8.28 26.68
N GLN A 240 7.58 8.44 26.15
CA GLN A 240 7.27 8.01 24.80
C GLN A 240 8.12 8.77 23.78
N ILE A 241 8.72 8.03 22.85
CA ILE A 241 9.52 8.62 21.79
C ILE A 241 8.87 8.36 20.45
N SER A 242 8.60 9.44 19.73
CA SER A 242 8.08 9.39 18.37
C SER A 242 9.18 9.65 17.34
N GLY A 243 8.85 9.35 16.08
CA GLY A 243 9.69 9.69 14.95
C GLY A 243 10.00 11.19 14.85
N PRO A 244 10.96 11.55 13.98
CA PRO A 244 11.32 12.95 13.77
C PRO A 244 10.08 13.79 13.45
N PRO A 245 9.93 14.98 14.05
CA PRO A 245 8.81 15.87 13.78
C PRO A 245 8.70 16.15 12.27
N ILE A 246 7.54 15.81 11.71
CA ILE A 246 7.29 16.06 10.29
C ILE A 246 6.86 17.52 10.12
N ALA A 247 7.48 18.23 9.20
CA ALA A 247 7.12 19.60 8.87
C ALA A 247 5.68 19.65 8.33
N GLY A 248 4.84 20.47 8.96
CA GLY A 248 3.44 20.68 8.60
C GLY A 248 3.24 21.86 7.63
N GLY A 249 1.99 22.05 7.22
CA GLY A 249 1.55 23.22 6.46
C GLY A 249 2.36 23.49 5.19
N PRO A 250 2.74 24.75 4.87
CA PRO A 250 3.33 25.11 3.59
C PRO A 250 4.78 24.62 3.41
N VAL A 251 5.42 24.14 4.47
CA VAL A 251 6.77 23.56 4.44
C VAL A 251 6.76 22.04 4.44
N SER A 252 5.58 21.42 4.49
CA SER A 252 5.43 19.98 4.35
C SER A 252 5.91 19.51 2.97
N GLN A 253 6.49 18.31 2.92
CA GLN A 253 6.76 17.59 1.68
C GLN A 253 5.51 17.35 0.82
N ASN A 254 4.32 17.40 1.44
CA ASN A 254 3.04 17.23 0.75
C ASN A 254 2.43 18.55 0.29
N ALA A 255 3.02 19.70 0.65
CA ALA A 255 2.51 21.00 0.27
C ALA A 255 2.67 21.24 -1.24
N PRO A 256 1.68 21.84 -1.92
CA PRO A 256 1.77 22.17 -3.34
C PRO A 256 3.11 22.83 -3.73
N THR A 257 3.71 22.42 -4.85
CA THR A 257 4.97 22.97 -5.37
C THR A 257 6.23 22.71 -4.52
N CYS A 258 6.11 22.17 -3.30
CA CYS A 258 7.25 22.02 -2.38
C CYS A 258 8.36 21.13 -2.95
N LEU A 259 8.03 19.90 -3.36
CA LEU A 259 9.01 18.95 -3.91
C LEU A 259 9.48 19.32 -5.32
N TYR A 260 8.64 20.01 -6.09
CA TYR A 260 9.08 20.63 -7.32
C TYR A 260 10.26 21.57 -7.04
N ASN A 261 10.07 22.55 -6.15
CA ASN A 261 11.11 23.53 -5.84
C ASN A 261 12.37 22.88 -5.22
N ALA A 262 12.18 21.91 -4.32
CA ALA A 262 13.28 21.28 -3.60
C ALA A 262 14.05 20.24 -4.44
N MET A 263 13.36 19.50 -5.31
CA MET A 263 13.93 18.27 -5.92
C MET A 263 13.88 18.23 -7.45
N ILE A 264 13.08 19.08 -8.10
CA ILE A 264 12.89 19.07 -9.57
C ILE A 264 13.45 20.34 -10.20
N ALA A 265 13.16 21.52 -9.65
CA ALA A 265 13.64 22.81 -10.14
C ALA A 265 15.18 22.87 -10.26
N PRO A 266 15.99 22.30 -9.34
CA PRO A 266 17.45 22.25 -9.51
C PRO A 266 17.91 21.38 -10.68
N LEU A 267 17.03 20.53 -11.22
CA LEU A 267 17.31 19.63 -12.34
C LEU A 267 16.93 20.22 -13.70
N THR A 268 16.15 21.30 -13.74
CA THR A 268 15.73 21.94 -15.01
C THR A 268 16.88 22.43 -15.89
N PRO A 269 18.08 22.79 -15.36
CA PRO A 269 19.22 23.12 -16.22
C PRO A 269 19.80 21.91 -16.99
N PHE A 270 19.48 20.67 -16.61
CA PHE A 270 19.93 19.49 -17.33
C PHE A 270 19.03 19.21 -18.55
N ALA A 271 19.65 19.00 -19.70
CA ALA A 271 18.95 18.49 -20.86
C ALA A 271 18.50 17.05 -20.61
N ILE A 272 17.19 16.82 -20.63
CA ILE A 272 16.58 15.49 -20.49
C ILE A 272 15.99 14.99 -21.81
N LYS A 273 16.02 13.67 -22.01
CA LYS A 273 15.34 13.01 -23.14
C LYS A 273 13.86 12.74 -22.85
N GLY A 274 13.47 12.71 -21.58
CA GLY A 274 12.12 12.46 -21.12
C GLY A 274 12.07 12.17 -19.61
N ALA A 275 10.86 11.97 -19.09
CA ALA A 275 10.60 11.63 -17.70
C ALA A 275 9.79 10.33 -17.58
N ALA A 276 9.98 9.60 -16.49
CA ALA A 276 9.15 8.48 -16.10
C ALA A 276 8.57 8.74 -14.70
N TRP A 277 7.25 8.66 -14.59
CA TRP A 277 6.49 8.96 -13.39
C TRP A 277 5.81 7.69 -12.87
N TYR A 278 6.10 7.35 -11.62
CA TYR A 278 5.46 6.23 -10.93
C TYR A 278 5.02 6.68 -9.55
N GLN A 279 3.78 7.17 -9.50
CA GLN A 279 3.10 7.62 -8.30
C GLN A 279 1.60 7.61 -8.59
N GLY A 280 0.82 7.50 -7.52
CA GLY A 280 -0.60 7.79 -7.52
C GLY A 280 -1.30 7.36 -6.24
N GLU A 281 -0.64 6.52 -5.43
CA GLU A 281 -1.15 5.91 -4.22
C GLU A 281 -1.74 6.96 -3.26
N SER A 282 -0.98 8.03 -2.98
CA SER A 282 -1.41 9.16 -2.14
C SER A 282 -2.47 10.08 -2.79
N ASN A 283 -2.87 9.81 -4.03
CA ASN A 283 -3.96 10.48 -4.73
C ASN A 283 -5.14 9.55 -5.07
N SER A 284 -5.12 8.29 -4.63
CA SER A 284 -6.14 7.28 -4.99
C SER A 284 -7.58 7.76 -4.74
N SER A 285 -7.84 8.36 -3.58
CA SER A 285 -9.15 8.94 -3.22
C SER A 285 -9.57 10.17 -4.04
N GLN A 286 -8.68 10.68 -4.91
CA GLN A 286 -8.85 11.89 -5.72
C GLN A 286 -8.66 11.60 -7.22
N GLY A 287 -8.95 10.38 -7.69
CA GLY A 287 -8.80 9.98 -9.09
C GLY A 287 -9.39 10.99 -10.10
N TYR A 288 -10.59 11.51 -9.82
CA TYR A 288 -11.25 12.53 -10.65
C TYR A 288 -10.44 13.82 -10.77
N GLN A 289 -9.88 14.34 -9.67
CA GLN A 289 -9.01 15.53 -9.72
C GLN A 289 -7.65 15.19 -10.38
N TYR A 290 -7.14 13.98 -10.13
CA TYR A 290 -5.84 13.53 -10.62
C TYR A 290 -5.74 13.55 -12.15
N ARG A 291 -6.84 13.29 -12.86
CA ARG A 291 -6.87 13.33 -14.33
C ARG A 291 -6.49 14.69 -14.91
N THR A 292 -6.76 15.76 -14.16
CA THR A 292 -6.43 17.14 -14.51
C THR A 292 -5.07 17.51 -13.92
N LEU A 293 -4.82 17.16 -12.65
CA LEU A 293 -3.57 17.45 -11.95
C LEU A 293 -2.35 16.83 -12.63
N LEU A 294 -2.40 15.55 -13.02
CA LEU A 294 -1.29 14.88 -13.69
C LEU A 294 -0.96 15.55 -15.02
N LYS A 295 -1.97 15.96 -15.80
CA LYS A 295 -1.76 16.68 -17.05
C LYS A 295 -1.12 18.04 -16.79
N GLY A 296 -1.61 18.78 -15.79
CA GLY A 296 -1.02 20.04 -15.36
C GLY A 296 0.43 19.91 -14.90
N MET A 297 0.76 18.84 -14.17
CA MET A 297 2.15 18.53 -13.79
C MET A 297 3.02 18.28 -15.02
N ILE A 298 2.57 17.46 -15.98
CA ILE A 298 3.30 17.15 -17.21
C ILE A 298 3.55 18.43 -18.03
N THR A 299 2.51 19.24 -18.26
CA THR A 299 2.63 20.49 -19.02
C THR A 299 3.49 21.51 -18.29
N GLY A 300 3.32 21.64 -16.98
CA GLY A 300 4.13 22.52 -16.15
C GLY A 300 5.62 22.13 -16.19
N TRP A 301 5.95 20.83 -16.11
CA TRP A 301 7.33 20.38 -16.27
C TRP A 301 7.89 20.72 -17.64
N ARG A 302 7.12 20.50 -18.72
CA ARG A 302 7.55 20.86 -20.08
C ARG A 302 7.80 22.36 -20.22
N GLU A 303 6.97 23.18 -19.61
CA GLU A 303 7.11 24.64 -19.59
C GLU A 303 8.39 25.07 -18.87
N VAL A 304 8.61 24.63 -17.63
CA VAL A 304 9.78 25.05 -16.84
C VAL A 304 11.10 24.50 -17.36
N TRP A 305 11.09 23.36 -18.07
CA TRP A 305 12.28 22.87 -18.79
C TRP A 305 12.55 23.63 -20.08
N GLY A 306 11.53 24.19 -20.72
CA GLY A 306 11.68 24.90 -22.00
C GLY A 306 12.16 24.01 -23.17
N GLN A 307 11.97 22.69 -23.10
CA GLN A 307 12.44 21.72 -24.11
C GLN A 307 11.32 21.13 -24.97
N GLY A 308 10.24 21.88 -25.17
CA GLY A 308 9.04 21.43 -25.88
C GLY A 308 8.37 20.24 -25.19
N ASP A 309 7.61 19.45 -25.98
CA ASP A 309 6.87 18.29 -25.48
C ASP A 309 7.77 17.07 -25.30
N PHE A 310 8.74 17.13 -24.37
CA PHE A 310 9.59 15.97 -24.11
C PHE A 310 8.76 14.73 -23.70
N PRO A 311 9.21 13.52 -24.08
CA PRO A 311 8.56 12.26 -23.72
C PRO A 311 8.24 12.11 -22.22
N PHE A 312 7.00 11.78 -21.88
CA PHE A 312 6.56 11.56 -20.50
C PHE A 312 5.87 10.20 -20.36
N LEU A 313 6.39 9.34 -19.47
CA LEU A 313 5.92 7.97 -19.32
C LEU A 313 5.30 7.74 -17.94
N THR A 314 4.05 7.30 -17.89
CA THR A 314 3.32 7.07 -16.63
C THR A 314 3.20 5.58 -16.33
N VAL A 315 3.56 5.15 -15.13
CA VAL A 315 3.29 3.79 -14.68
C VAL A 315 1.88 3.73 -14.09
N LEU A 316 1.03 2.82 -14.59
CA LEU A 316 -0.28 2.59 -13.95
C LEU A 316 -0.07 1.87 -12.62
N LEU A 317 -0.81 2.25 -11.58
CA LEU A 317 -0.65 1.63 -10.28
C LEU A 317 -0.81 0.11 -10.33
N ALA A 318 0.04 -0.57 -9.56
CA ALA A 318 -0.06 -2.01 -9.39
C ALA A 318 -1.33 -2.38 -8.60
N ASN A 319 -1.70 -3.66 -8.62
CA ASN A 319 -2.75 -4.17 -7.74
C ASN A 319 -2.29 -4.17 -6.27
N PHE A 320 -3.22 -3.83 -5.38
CA PHE A 320 -2.99 -3.73 -3.93
C PHE A 320 -4.28 -4.11 -3.18
N ALA A 321 -4.15 -4.52 -1.92
CA ALA A 321 -5.22 -5.07 -1.07
C ALA A 321 -5.75 -6.44 -1.55
N GLY A 322 -6.68 -7.04 -0.80
CA GLY A 322 -7.31 -8.31 -1.17
C GLY A 322 -8.18 -8.20 -2.44
N PRO A 323 -8.38 -9.31 -3.18
CA PRO A 323 -9.29 -9.33 -4.32
C PRO A 323 -10.73 -9.04 -3.87
N VAL A 324 -11.51 -8.42 -4.75
CA VAL A 324 -12.94 -8.16 -4.52
C VAL A 324 -13.78 -9.35 -4.96
N ALA A 325 -14.81 -9.69 -4.18
CA ALA A 325 -15.73 -10.79 -4.48
C ALA A 325 -16.70 -10.41 -5.62
N GLU A 326 -17.22 -9.19 -5.59
CA GLU A 326 -18.17 -8.65 -6.56
C GLU A 326 -17.59 -7.42 -7.26
N PRO A 327 -17.96 -7.15 -8.53
CA PRO A 327 -17.55 -5.94 -9.20
C PRO A 327 -18.24 -4.73 -8.57
N GLY A 328 -17.54 -3.60 -8.52
CA GLY A 328 -18.07 -2.40 -7.88
C GLY A 328 -17.23 -1.17 -8.21
N GLU A 329 -17.40 -0.14 -7.39
CA GLU A 329 -16.62 1.09 -7.50
C GLU A 329 -15.22 0.92 -6.89
N SER A 330 -14.25 1.66 -7.42
CA SER A 330 -12.85 1.60 -6.95
C SER A 330 -12.14 2.90 -7.27
N ASP A 331 -11.73 3.61 -6.22
CA ASP A 331 -10.93 4.83 -6.28
C ASP A 331 -9.56 4.56 -6.95
N TRP A 332 -8.98 3.40 -6.67
CA TRP A 332 -7.77 2.91 -7.30
C TRP A 332 -7.91 2.68 -8.81
N ALA A 333 -9.07 2.16 -9.25
CA ALA A 333 -9.37 2.01 -10.67
C ALA A 333 -9.61 3.36 -11.36
N GLU A 334 -10.31 4.30 -10.70
CA GLU A 334 -10.48 5.68 -11.17
C GLU A 334 -9.15 6.41 -11.31
N LEU A 335 -8.22 6.20 -10.38
CA LEU A 335 -6.87 6.75 -10.48
C LEU A 335 -6.08 6.13 -11.64
N ARG A 336 -6.17 4.81 -11.88
CA ARG A 336 -5.55 4.18 -13.06
C ARG A 336 -6.15 4.74 -14.35
N GLU A 337 -7.45 4.96 -14.39
CA GLU A 337 -8.12 5.64 -15.51
C GLU A 337 -7.53 7.06 -15.71
N ALA A 338 -7.38 7.84 -14.64
CA ALA A 338 -6.76 9.16 -14.68
C ALA A 338 -5.30 9.13 -15.20
N GLN A 339 -4.52 8.11 -14.83
CA GLN A 339 -3.18 7.88 -15.37
C GLN A 339 -3.21 7.56 -16.87
N VAL A 340 -4.17 6.76 -17.34
CA VAL A 340 -4.38 6.48 -18.77
C VAL A 340 -4.80 7.73 -19.54
N MET A 341 -5.63 8.60 -18.95
CA MET A 341 -6.06 9.85 -19.56
C MET A 341 -4.91 10.82 -19.85
N SER A 342 -3.73 10.66 -19.23
CA SER A 342 -2.52 11.42 -19.58
C SER A 342 -2.09 11.20 -21.04
N LEU A 343 -2.49 10.09 -21.67
CA LEU A 343 -2.23 9.79 -23.08
C LEU A 343 -2.88 10.77 -24.07
N SER A 344 -3.77 11.65 -23.61
CA SER A 344 -4.31 12.73 -24.44
C SER A 344 -3.28 13.83 -24.73
N LEU A 345 -2.17 13.89 -23.99
CA LEU A 345 -1.07 14.83 -24.25
C LEU A 345 -0.09 14.23 -25.28
N PRO A 346 0.55 15.05 -26.12
CA PRO A 346 1.54 14.57 -27.09
C PRO A 346 2.75 13.95 -26.40
N ASN A 347 3.43 13.03 -27.08
CA ASN A 347 4.66 12.37 -26.61
C ASN A 347 4.52 11.74 -25.21
N THR A 348 3.40 11.06 -24.97
CA THR A 348 3.15 10.35 -23.72
C THR A 348 3.07 8.84 -23.96
N GLY A 349 3.40 8.07 -22.92
CA GLY A 349 3.28 6.62 -22.93
C GLY A 349 2.91 6.09 -21.54
N ILE A 350 2.44 4.85 -21.48
CA ILE A 350 2.12 4.19 -20.21
C ILE A 350 2.83 2.85 -20.09
N ALA A 351 3.08 2.45 -18.85
CA ALA A 351 3.49 1.10 -18.49
C ALA A 351 2.48 0.55 -17.46
N SER A 352 1.62 -0.38 -17.87
CA SER A 352 0.71 -1.03 -16.92
C SER A 352 1.51 -1.86 -15.91
N ALA A 353 1.17 -1.79 -14.62
CA ALA A 353 1.71 -2.66 -13.57
C ALA A 353 0.60 -3.45 -12.85
N THR A 354 -0.62 -3.43 -13.38
CA THR A 354 -1.83 -3.94 -12.71
C THR A 354 -1.81 -5.45 -12.42
N ASP A 355 -0.94 -6.21 -13.08
CA ASP A 355 -0.77 -7.68 -12.96
C ASP A 355 0.44 -8.12 -12.11
N ILE A 356 1.23 -7.18 -11.58
CA ILE A 356 2.53 -7.47 -10.93
C ILE A 356 2.70 -6.82 -9.55
N GLY A 357 1.58 -6.59 -8.85
CA GLY A 357 1.51 -6.17 -7.46
C GLY A 357 1.05 -7.25 -6.48
N GLU A 358 1.08 -6.91 -5.20
CA GLU A 358 0.92 -7.83 -4.08
C GLU A 358 -0.24 -7.37 -3.19
N ALA A 359 -1.10 -8.31 -2.80
CA ALA A 359 -2.28 -7.98 -2.00
C ALA A 359 -1.93 -7.36 -0.63
N ALA A 360 -0.82 -7.78 -0.02
CA ALA A 360 -0.41 -7.35 1.32
C ALA A 360 0.70 -6.28 1.31
N ASP A 361 1.17 -5.84 0.15
CA ASP A 361 2.25 -4.85 0.05
C ASP A 361 1.97 -3.90 -1.11
N ILE A 362 1.82 -2.62 -0.78
CA ILE A 362 1.60 -1.56 -1.77
C ILE A 362 2.83 -1.35 -2.67
N HIS A 363 4.01 -1.85 -2.26
CA HIS A 363 5.26 -1.71 -3.00
C HIS A 363 5.58 -2.96 -3.80
N PRO A 364 5.34 -2.98 -5.13
CA PRO A 364 5.49 -4.20 -5.88
C PRO A 364 6.94 -4.67 -5.98
N LYS A 365 7.20 -5.95 -5.66
CA LYS A 365 8.57 -6.50 -5.67
C LYS A 365 9.10 -6.67 -7.08
N ASN A 366 8.22 -6.92 -8.05
CA ASN A 366 8.58 -7.05 -9.47
C ASN A 366 8.78 -5.70 -10.18
N LYS A 367 9.74 -4.90 -9.70
CA LYS A 367 10.16 -3.66 -10.37
C LYS A 367 10.88 -3.92 -11.71
N GLN A 368 11.31 -5.16 -11.96
CA GLN A 368 11.97 -5.54 -13.22
C GLN A 368 11.01 -5.43 -14.41
N ASP A 369 9.78 -5.94 -14.28
CA ASP A 369 8.80 -5.88 -15.37
C ASP A 369 8.25 -4.47 -15.57
N VAL A 370 8.02 -3.70 -14.51
CA VAL A 370 7.75 -2.24 -14.62
C VAL A 370 8.85 -1.57 -15.45
N GLY A 371 10.11 -1.84 -15.12
CA GLY A 371 11.26 -1.30 -15.82
C GLY A 371 11.36 -1.72 -17.29
N LYS A 372 10.95 -2.94 -17.66
CA LYS A 372 10.92 -3.41 -19.06
C LYS A 372 9.80 -2.72 -19.85
N ARG A 373 8.60 -2.60 -19.27
CA ARG A 373 7.44 -1.95 -19.90
C ARG A 373 7.69 -0.47 -20.14
N LEU A 374 8.29 0.24 -19.19
CA LEU A 374 8.75 1.61 -19.38
C LEU A 374 9.77 1.73 -20.52
N ALA A 375 10.70 0.77 -20.66
CA ALA A 375 11.67 0.80 -21.75
C ALA A 375 11.01 0.60 -23.12
N LEU A 376 10.01 -0.28 -23.22
CA LEU A 376 9.24 -0.45 -24.46
C LEU A 376 8.50 0.84 -24.85
N ALA A 377 7.81 1.46 -23.90
CA ALA A 377 7.14 2.74 -24.11
C ALA A 377 8.14 3.85 -24.50
N ALA A 378 9.29 3.93 -23.83
CA ALA A 378 10.36 4.87 -24.18
C ALA A 378 10.91 4.65 -25.60
N LEU A 379 11.19 3.40 -26.00
CA LEU A 379 11.69 3.09 -27.34
C LEU A 379 10.74 3.57 -28.44
N HIS A 380 9.44 3.44 -28.21
CA HIS A 380 8.43 3.95 -29.13
C HIS A 380 8.34 5.48 -29.09
N VAL A 381 8.02 6.04 -27.92
CA VAL A 381 7.65 7.46 -27.76
C VAL A 381 8.86 8.40 -27.91
N ALA A 382 10.02 8.04 -27.35
CA ALA A 382 11.19 8.91 -27.31
C ALA A 382 12.20 8.65 -28.44
N TYR A 383 12.24 7.43 -28.97
CA TYR A 383 13.24 6.98 -29.94
C TYR A 383 12.66 6.55 -31.29
N GLY A 384 11.34 6.66 -31.48
CA GLY A 384 10.68 6.41 -32.78
C GLY A 384 10.80 4.98 -33.27
N LYS A 385 11.03 4.00 -32.38
CA LYS A 385 11.10 2.59 -32.76
C LYS A 385 9.71 2.05 -33.05
N THR A 386 9.61 1.22 -34.10
CA THR A 386 8.42 0.44 -34.41
C THR A 386 8.49 -0.90 -33.69
N LEU A 387 7.67 -1.08 -32.65
CA LEU A 387 7.58 -2.29 -31.83
C LEU A 387 6.23 -2.33 -31.10
N VAL A 388 5.84 -3.50 -30.59
CA VAL A 388 4.74 -3.62 -29.63
C VAL A 388 5.21 -3.09 -28.28
N TYR A 389 4.61 -2.00 -27.81
CA TYR A 389 5.07 -1.28 -26.61
C TYR A 389 4.04 -1.14 -25.49
N SER A 390 2.80 -1.51 -25.76
CA SER A 390 1.69 -1.51 -24.80
C SER A 390 0.90 -2.81 -24.96
N GLY A 391 0.21 -3.22 -23.90
CA GLY A 391 -0.84 -4.23 -24.00
C GLY A 391 -2.12 -3.67 -24.62
N PRO A 392 -3.13 -4.53 -24.83
CA PRO A 392 -4.41 -4.14 -25.42
C PRO A 392 -5.03 -2.97 -24.68
N ARG A 393 -5.49 -1.97 -25.42
CA ARG A 393 -6.14 -0.78 -24.86
C ARG A 393 -7.49 -0.60 -25.52
N TYR A 394 -8.54 -0.46 -24.72
CA TYR A 394 -9.89 -0.28 -25.23
C TYR A 394 -9.97 0.86 -26.25
N ALA A 395 -10.57 0.58 -27.41
CA ALA A 395 -10.72 1.50 -28.53
C ALA A 395 -12.20 1.81 -28.86
N GLY A 396 -13.12 0.91 -28.50
CA GLY A 396 -14.55 1.11 -28.74
C GLY A 396 -15.37 -0.15 -28.51
N GLN A 397 -16.70 -0.02 -28.56
CA GLN A 397 -17.63 -1.13 -28.38
C GLN A 397 -18.78 -1.11 -29.39
N SER A 398 -19.39 -2.27 -29.63
CA SER A 398 -20.67 -2.43 -30.31
C SER A 398 -21.59 -3.37 -29.52
N ILE A 399 -22.87 -3.02 -29.43
CA ILE A 399 -23.89 -3.86 -28.79
C ILE A 399 -24.44 -4.83 -29.85
N GLU A 400 -24.41 -6.14 -29.56
CA GLU A 400 -24.81 -7.23 -30.46
C GLU A 400 -25.95 -8.05 -29.83
N GLY A 401 -27.12 -7.43 -29.68
CA GLY A 401 -28.24 -8.04 -28.95
C GLY A 401 -27.95 -8.08 -27.45
N ASP A 402 -27.74 -9.27 -26.90
CA ASP A 402 -27.52 -9.52 -25.47
C ASP A 402 -26.04 -9.55 -25.04
N ARG A 403 -25.15 -9.07 -25.90
CA ARG A 403 -23.70 -9.03 -25.66
C ARG A 403 -23.08 -7.71 -26.13
N ILE A 404 -21.90 -7.40 -25.60
CA ILE A 404 -21.08 -6.27 -26.04
C ILE A 404 -19.79 -6.81 -26.64
N ARG A 405 -19.48 -6.40 -27.87
CA ARG A 405 -18.19 -6.63 -28.50
C ARG A 405 -17.29 -5.43 -28.27
N LEU A 406 -16.08 -5.70 -27.80
CA LEU A 406 -15.05 -4.72 -27.47
C LEU A 406 -13.92 -4.80 -28.50
N THR A 407 -13.45 -3.65 -28.93
CA THR A 407 -12.31 -3.49 -29.83
C THR A 407 -11.15 -2.85 -29.09
N PHE A 408 -9.92 -3.19 -29.49
CA PHE A 408 -8.71 -2.78 -28.81
C PHE A 408 -7.65 -2.28 -29.80
N ASP A 409 -6.94 -1.23 -29.40
CA ASP A 409 -5.63 -0.88 -29.95
C ASP A 409 -4.55 -1.76 -29.31
N HIS A 410 -3.34 -1.75 -29.87
CA HIS A 410 -2.16 -2.42 -29.29
C HIS A 410 -2.30 -3.94 -29.07
N VAL A 411 -3.07 -4.60 -29.95
CA VAL A 411 -3.27 -6.06 -29.91
C VAL A 411 -2.03 -6.87 -30.29
N GLY A 412 -0.98 -6.24 -30.85
CA GLY A 412 0.25 -6.91 -31.26
C GLY A 412 -0.04 -8.08 -32.22
N GLY A 413 0.53 -9.25 -31.94
CA GLY A 413 0.27 -10.50 -32.67
C GLY A 413 -1.10 -11.15 -32.40
N GLY A 414 -1.94 -10.54 -31.56
CA GLY A 414 -3.29 -10.99 -31.20
C GLY A 414 -3.53 -11.00 -29.69
N LEU A 415 -4.78 -11.21 -29.30
CA LEU A 415 -5.20 -11.30 -27.90
C LEU A 415 -5.05 -12.73 -27.36
N VAL A 416 -4.71 -12.85 -26.08
CA VAL A 416 -4.65 -14.13 -25.35
C VAL A 416 -5.15 -13.97 -23.92
N ALA A 417 -5.67 -15.06 -23.34
CA ALA A 417 -5.94 -15.16 -21.91
C ALA A 417 -4.69 -15.70 -21.20
N GLY A 418 -4.31 -15.05 -20.10
CA GLY A 418 -3.12 -15.37 -19.34
C GLY A 418 -1.82 -14.87 -19.97
N ARG A 419 -0.79 -14.68 -19.14
CA ARG A 419 0.53 -14.19 -19.57
C ARG A 419 1.27 -15.17 -20.49
N SER A 420 0.93 -16.45 -20.43
CA SER A 420 1.60 -17.55 -21.14
C SER A 420 0.73 -18.31 -22.13
N ALA A 421 -0.48 -17.81 -22.45
CA ALA A 421 -1.38 -18.37 -23.46
C ALA A 421 -1.65 -19.89 -23.28
N GLN A 422 -1.79 -20.36 -22.03
CA GLN A 422 -2.44 -21.63 -21.77
C GLN A 422 -3.96 -21.43 -21.89
N ASP A 423 -4.74 -22.50 -22.14
CA ASP A 423 -6.21 -22.49 -22.31
C ASP A 423 -6.96 -21.99 -21.05
N GLU A 424 -6.71 -20.76 -20.63
CA GLU A 424 -7.31 -20.08 -19.50
C GLU A 424 -8.65 -19.48 -19.92
N LYS A 425 -9.65 -19.58 -19.04
CA LYS A 425 -10.89 -18.82 -19.20
C LYS A 425 -10.55 -17.32 -19.10
N LEU A 426 -10.99 -16.53 -20.07
CA LEU A 426 -10.87 -15.07 -20.01
C LEU A 426 -11.73 -14.53 -18.87
N ALA A 427 -11.15 -13.69 -18.02
CA ALA A 427 -11.76 -13.19 -16.80
C ALA A 427 -11.41 -11.70 -16.55
N GLY A 428 -12.02 -11.12 -15.51
CA GLY A 428 -11.83 -9.73 -15.13
C GLY A 428 -12.77 -8.73 -15.80
N PHE A 429 -13.81 -9.20 -16.50
CA PHE A 429 -14.85 -8.37 -17.12
C PHE A 429 -16.13 -8.36 -16.28
N ALA A 430 -16.70 -7.18 -16.09
CA ALA A 430 -18.01 -6.98 -15.51
C ALA A 430 -18.92 -6.27 -16.52
N ILE A 431 -20.21 -6.62 -16.54
CA ILE A 431 -21.21 -6.08 -17.47
C ILE A 431 -22.42 -5.54 -16.69
N ALA A 432 -23.03 -4.46 -17.17
CA ALA A 432 -24.21 -3.86 -16.58
C ALA A 432 -25.24 -3.50 -17.65
N GLY A 433 -26.52 -3.55 -17.27
CA GLY A 433 -27.62 -2.94 -18.01
C GLY A 433 -27.86 -1.49 -17.58
N ALA A 434 -29.00 -0.92 -17.99
CA ALA A 434 -29.38 0.46 -17.66
C ALA A 434 -29.56 0.72 -16.15
N ASP A 435 -29.70 -0.33 -15.35
CA ASP A 435 -29.78 -0.27 -13.89
C ASP A 435 -28.43 0.00 -13.19
N ARG A 436 -27.34 0.02 -13.96
CA ARG A 436 -25.96 0.29 -13.52
C ARG A 436 -25.41 -0.72 -12.51
N LYS A 437 -26.03 -1.90 -12.41
CA LYS A 437 -25.56 -2.97 -11.52
C LYS A 437 -24.59 -3.84 -12.27
N PHE A 438 -23.31 -3.66 -12.02
CA PHE A 438 -22.27 -4.53 -12.56
C PHE A 438 -22.34 -5.91 -11.93
N ILE A 439 -22.18 -6.93 -12.77
CA ILE A 439 -21.99 -8.32 -12.37
C ILE A 439 -20.84 -8.91 -13.19
N TRP A 440 -20.13 -9.90 -12.65
CA TRP A 440 -19.08 -10.60 -13.40
C TRP A 440 -19.65 -11.23 -14.67
N ALA A 441 -18.93 -11.11 -15.77
CA ALA A 441 -19.41 -11.50 -17.09
C ALA A 441 -18.63 -12.69 -17.66
N ASP A 442 -19.26 -13.45 -18.54
CA ASP A 442 -18.56 -14.37 -19.44
C ASP A 442 -17.96 -13.57 -20.59
N ALA A 443 -16.66 -13.76 -20.81
CA ALA A 443 -15.91 -13.09 -21.87
C ALA A 443 -15.18 -14.11 -22.75
N GLN A 444 -15.14 -13.86 -24.06
CA GLN A 444 -14.46 -14.70 -25.04
C GLN A 444 -13.67 -13.84 -26.03
N ILE A 445 -12.44 -14.27 -26.34
CA ILE A 445 -11.64 -13.68 -27.42
C ILE A 445 -12.20 -14.16 -28.76
N ASP A 446 -12.52 -13.23 -29.64
CA ASP A 446 -12.94 -13.47 -31.02
C ASP A 446 -12.04 -12.64 -31.96
N GLY A 447 -11.01 -13.29 -32.51
CA GLY A 447 -9.96 -12.64 -33.30
C GLY A 447 -9.18 -11.59 -32.49
N THR A 448 -9.34 -10.32 -32.86
CA THR A 448 -8.75 -9.16 -32.17
C THR A 448 -9.76 -8.43 -31.29
N THR A 449 -10.94 -9.01 -31.07
CA THR A 449 -12.03 -8.45 -30.25
C THR A 449 -12.31 -9.34 -29.05
N VAL A 450 -13.03 -8.79 -28.07
CA VAL A 450 -13.57 -9.57 -26.94
C VAL A 450 -15.08 -9.40 -26.92
N VAL A 451 -15.80 -10.52 -26.84
CA VAL A 451 -17.26 -10.53 -26.67
C VAL A 451 -17.58 -10.80 -25.21
N VAL A 452 -18.37 -9.93 -24.60
CA VAL A 452 -18.75 -9.96 -23.18
C VAL A 452 -20.26 -10.09 -23.05
N SER A 453 -20.72 -11.02 -22.21
CA SER A 453 -22.15 -11.26 -21.99
C SER A 453 -22.42 -11.81 -20.59
N HIS A 454 -23.68 -11.76 -20.15
CA HIS A 454 -24.12 -12.49 -18.97
C HIS A 454 -25.57 -12.94 -19.15
N ALA A 455 -25.90 -14.15 -18.69
CA ALA A 455 -27.21 -14.77 -18.93
C ALA A 455 -28.41 -13.92 -18.47
N THR A 456 -28.22 -13.13 -17.42
CA THR A 456 -29.28 -12.28 -16.82
C THR A 456 -29.31 -10.84 -17.36
N VAL A 457 -28.28 -10.37 -18.07
CA VAL A 457 -28.21 -8.99 -18.60
C VAL A 457 -28.59 -9.02 -20.08
N LYS A 458 -29.90 -8.86 -20.35
CA LYS A 458 -30.45 -8.97 -21.71
C LYS A 458 -30.23 -7.73 -22.58
N GLU A 459 -30.09 -6.57 -21.95
CA GLU A 459 -29.86 -5.28 -22.60
C GLU A 459 -28.62 -4.63 -21.99
N PRO A 460 -27.41 -5.14 -22.30
CA PRO A 460 -26.19 -4.60 -21.74
C PRO A 460 -25.87 -3.22 -22.33
N VAL A 461 -25.40 -2.31 -21.49
CA VAL A 461 -25.03 -0.93 -21.88
C VAL A 461 -23.58 -0.58 -21.56
N ALA A 462 -22.98 -1.24 -20.56
CA ALA A 462 -21.64 -0.91 -20.08
C ALA A 462 -20.83 -2.18 -19.73
N VAL A 463 -19.51 -2.08 -19.94
CA VAL A 463 -18.51 -3.07 -19.52
C VAL A 463 -17.39 -2.37 -18.74
N ARG A 464 -16.88 -3.05 -17.72
CA ARG A 464 -15.66 -2.68 -17.00
C ARG A 464 -14.67 -3.84 -17.05
N TYR A 465 -13.39 -3.56 -17.25
CA TYR A 465 -12.30 -4.53 -17.21
C TYR A 465 -11.25 -4.14 -16.19
N ALA A 466 -10.88 -5.08 -15.32
CA ALA A 466 -9.90 -4.89 -14.26
C ALA A 466 -10.20 -3.67 -13.35
N TRP A 467 -11.48 -3.35 -13.17
CA TRP A 467 -11.96 -2.21 -12.39
C TRP A 467 -12.10 -2.54 -10.91
N ALA A 468 -10.96 -2.67 -10.24
CA ALA A 468 -10.86 -2.92 -8.80
C ALA A 468 -9.48 -2.50 -8.27
N THR A 469 -9.34 -2.34 -6.95
CA THR A 469 -8.04 -2.12 -6.30
C THR A 469 -7.09 -3.30 -6.59
N ASN A 470 -7.60 -4.53 -6.41
CA ASN A 470 -6.94 -5.75 -6.83
C ASN A 470 -7.78 -6.57 -7.82
N PRO A 471 -7.57 -6.39 -9.14
CA PRO A 471 -8.23 -7.19 -10.16
C PRO A 471 -7.46 -8.51 -10.38
N ALA A 472 -7.30 -9.33 -9.34
CA ALA A 472 -6.45 -10.53 -9.35
C ALA A 472 -6.77 -11.53 -10.47
N ASN A 473 -8.02 -11.57 -10.93
CA ASN A 473 -8.48 -12.47 -11.99
C ASN A 473 -8.42 -11.85 -13.39
N ALA A 474 -7.96 -10.61 -13.55
CA ALA A 474 -7.86 -9.98 -14.87
C ALA A 474 -6.68 -10.55 -15.66
N ASN A 475 -6.98 -11.19 -16.80
CA ASN A 475 -6.00 -11.96 -17.54
C ASN A 475 -6.02 -11.73 -19.06
N LEU A 476 -6.49 -10.58 -19.56
CA LEU A 476 -6.34 -10.22 -20.98
C LEU A 476 -4.93 -9.69 -21.26
N TYR A 477 -4.23 -10.30 -22.22
CA TYR A 477 -2.91 -9.89 -22.70
C TYR A 477 -2.89 -9.83 -24.24
N ASN A 478 -1.86 -9.19 -24.81
CA ASN A 478 -1.43 -9.51 -26.17
C ASN A 478 -0.42 -10.66 -26.17
N LYS A 479 -0.16 -11.24 -27.36
CA LYS A 479 0.79 -12.36 -27.51
C LYS A 479 2.23 -12.03 -27.12
N GLU A 480 2.58 -10.74 -27.03
CA GLU A 480 3.88 -10.26 -26.55
C GLU A 480 3.97 -10.25 -25.01
N GLY A 481 2.91 -10.65 -24.31
CA GLY A 481 2.88 -10.77 -22.86
C GLY A 481 2.70 -9.44 -22.12
N LEU A 482 2.12 -8.43 -22.78
CA LEU A 482 1.77 -7.16 -22.16
C LEU A 482 0.28 -7.16 -21.73
N PRO A 483 -0.02 -6.84 -20.46
CA PRO A 483 -1.37 -6.89 -19.93
C PRO A 483 -2.23 -5.78 -20.53
N ALA A 484 -3.51 -6.08 -20.73
CA ALA A 484 -4.48 -5.07 -21.13
C ALA A 484 -4.60 -3.97 -20.07
N VAL A 485 -4.80 -2.75 -20.55
CA VAL A 485 -4.99 -1.56 -19.71
C VAL A 485 -6.40 -1.61 -19.11
N PRO A 486 -6.58 -1.41 -17.79
CA PRO A 486 -7.91 -1.32 -17.18
C PRO A 486 -8.76 -0.23 -17.82
N PHE A 487 -10.07 -0.47 -17.96
CA PHE A 487 -10.98 0.49 -18.57
C PHE A 487 -12.43 0.29 -18.11
N ARG A 488 -13.24 1.30 -18.40
CA ARG A 488 -14.71 1.23 -18.38
C ARG A 488 -15.26 1.78 -19.70
N THR A 489 -16.48 1.41 -20.04
CA THR A 489 -17.17 1.93 -21.22
C THR A 489 -18.32 2.89 -20.90
N ASP A 490 -18.68 3.01 -19.62
CA ASP A 490 -19.60 4.02 -19.10
C ASP A 490 -18.89 5.36 -18.83
N ASP A 491 -19.67 6.44 -18.82
CA ASP A 491 -19.29 7.79 -18.38
C ASP A 491 -19.93 8.16 -17.02
N TRP A 492 -20.43 7.18 -16.28
CA TRP A 492 -21.15 7.43 -15.03
C TRP A 492 -20.24 8.05 -13.97
N PRO A 493 -20.79 8.86 -13.04
CA PRO A 493 -19.98 9.43 -11.97
C PRO A 493 -19.31 8.33 -11.13
N GLY A 494 -17.99 8.46 -10.95
CA GLY A 494 -17.21 7.63 -10.03
C GLY A 494 -17.34 8.09 -8.58
N ILE A 495 -16.73 7.35 -7.65
CA ILE A 495 -16.74 7.66 -6.22
C ILE A 495 -15.77 8.77 -5.82
N THR A 496 -14.78 9.10 -6.68
CA THR A 496 -13.84 10.21 -6.42
C THR A 496 -14.29 11.54 -7.02
N GLN A 497 -15.41 11.55 -7.75
CA GLN A 497 -15.99 12.78 -8.29
C GLN A 497 -16.68 13.59 -7.17
N PRO A 498 -16.45 14.92 -7.09
CA PRO A 498 -17.18 15.77 -6.15
C PRO A 498 -18.69 15.65 -6.35
N LYS A 499 -19.44 15.55 -5.23
CA LYS A 499 -20.89 15.43 -5.22
C LYS A 499 -21.60 16.77 -5.28
#